data_AF-A0A6C0U4A5-F1
#
_entry.id   AF-A0A6C0U4A5-F1
#
_cell.length_a   1.000
_cell.length_b   1.000
_cell.length_c   1.000
_cell.angle_alpha   90.00
_cell.angle_beta   90.00
_cell.angle_gamma   90.00
#
_symmetry.space_group_name_H-M   'P 1'
#
loop_
_entity.id
_entity.type
_entity.pdbx_description
1 polymer ?
#
loop_
_entity_poly.entity_id
_entity_poly.type
_entity_poly.pdbx_seq_one_letter_code
_entity_poly.pdbx_strand_id
1 'polypeptide(L)'
;MIRSGRRRLPWQITGLLLALGCAGCVTNTGRVFTDAPEPQKALERRVELARNYIGEGDWDNAKRNLAQAAAIDGSNAEVHEAFALVYQSTGEKELAEESFRKAIRLNRKFSRARNNYAAFLFAEQRYQEAERELEQVVQDPLYTARPRAYMNLGLCRLQLDKPREAEQAFSRALSMDRTNTVALLEMAILRYDAGDYSAAGRYYGVYRTAVRRQSARGLWLGIRLAQATGDRNAEGSYVLALGSLYPDSPEYREFLQARQDGK
;
A
#
# COMPACT_ATOMS: atom_id res chain seq x y z
N MET A 1 -5.36 -73.00 -73.78
CA MET A 1 -4.71 -71.96 -74.61
C MET A 1 -3.56 -71.39 -73.78
N ILE A 2 -2.43 -72.08 -73.60
CA ILE A 2 -1.24 -72.25 -74.47
C ILE A 2 -0.47 -70.94 -74.72
N ARG A 3 0.82 -70.99 -74.34
CA ARG A 3 2.00 -70.16 -74.72
C ARG A 3 2.10 -68.76 -74.09
N SER A 4 3.27 -68.26 -73.70
CA SER A 4 4.64 -68.79 -73.59
C SER A 4 5.51 -67.65 -73.08
N GLY A 5 6.43 -67.92 -72.16
CA GLY A 5 7.42 -66.95 -71.73
C GLY A 5 8.47 -66.61 -72.81
N ARG A 6 9.10 -65.45 -72.67
CA ARG A 6 10.46 -65.11 -73.11
C ARG A 6 10.95 -63.98 -72.20
N ARG A 7 11.87 -64.29 -71.27
CA ARG A 7 13.32 -64.01 -71.33
C ARG A 7 13.67 -62.52 -71.32
N ARG A 8 14.36 -62.09 -70.26
CA ARG A 8 15.72 -61.48 -70.30
C ARG A 8 16.27 -61.28 -68.86
N LEU A 9 17.21 -62.13 -68.45
CA LEU A 9 18.38 -61.78 -67.62
C LEU A 9 19.46 -61.17 -68.55
N PRO A 10 20.60 -60.62 -68.10
CA PRO A 10 21.18 -60.43 -66.75
C PRO A 10 21.57 -58.94 -66.51
N TRP A 11 22.14 -58.46 -65.39
CA TRP A 11 23.58 -58.51 -65.09
C TRP A 11 23.88 -57.65 -63.84
N GLN A 12 24.85 -58.09 -63.02
CA GLN A 12 25.63 -57.37 -61.98
C GLN A 12 24.91 -57.07 -60.65
N ILE A 13 25.13 -57.83 -59.55
CA ILE A 13 26.32 -57.93 -58.67
C ILE A 13 26.95 -56.57 -58.35
N THR A 14 26.56 -56.00 -57.21
CA THR A 14 27.37 -55.39 -56.13
C THR A 14 26.38 -54.64 -55.24
N GLY A 15 26.35 -54.70 -53.92
CA GLY A 15 27.41 -54.90 -52.94
C GLY A 15 27.09 -53.90 -51.82
N LEU A 16 26.59 -54.41 -50.70
CA LEU A 16 26.65 -53.83 -49.35
C LEU A 16 26.62 -52.29 -49.23
N LEU A 17 25.44 -51.69 -49.06
CA LEU A 17 25.32 -50.34 -48.51
C LEU A 17 25.20 -50.43 -46.98
N LEU A 18 26.34 -50.21 -46.31
CA LEU A 18 26.40 -49.95 -44.87
C LEU A 18 25.49 -48.76 -44.53
N ALA A 19 24.50 -49.01 -43.69
CA ALA A 19 23.78 -47.96 -42.98
C ALA A 19 24.71 -47.33 -41.93
N LEU A 20 25.42 -46.26 -42.30
CA LEU A 20 26.03 -45.37 -41.32
C LEU A 20 24.92 -44.58 -40.62
N GLY A 21 24.58 -45.02 -39.41
CA GLY A 21 23.86 -44.21 -38.44
C GLY A 21 24.73 -43.03 -38.01
N CYS A 22 24.52 -41.86 -38.61
CA CYS A 22 24.95 -40.62 -38.00
C CYS A 22 24.02 -40.32 -36.82
N ALA A 23 24.32 -40.89 -35.66
CA ALA A 23 23.94 -40.31 -34.39
C ALA A 23 24.71 -38.99 -34.26
N GLY A 24 24.17 -37.93 -34.87
CA GLY A 24 24.63 -36.58 -34.65
C GLY A 24 24.29 -36.19 -33.22
N CYS A 25 25.21 -36.45 -32.28
CA CYS A 25 25.24 -35.69 -31.05
C CYS A 25 25.51 -34.23 -31.45
N VAL A 26 24.44 -33.45 -31.59
CA VAL A 26 24.54 -32.00 -31.54
C VAL A 26 24.98 -31.68 -30.12
N THR A 27 26.29 -31.61 -29.92
CA THR A 27 26.87 -31.04 -28.72
C THR A 27 26.58 -29.55 -28.86
N ASN A 28 25.50 -29.10 -28.24
CA ASN A 28 25.18 -27.69 -28.20
C ASN A 28 26.22 -27.03 -27.28
N THR A 29 27.38 -26.66 -27.84
CA THR A 29 28.33 -25.72 -27.23
C THR A 29 27.77 -24.29 -27.32
N GLY A 30 26.46 -24.14 -27.19
CA GLY A 30 25.88 -22.92 -26.69
C GLY A 30 26.36 -22.77 -25.26
N ARG A 31 27.50 -22.09 -25.08
CA ARG A 31 27.64 -21.24 -23.90
C ARG A 31 26.36 -20.42 -23.89
N VAL A 32 25.42 -20.77 -23.00
CA VAL A 32 24.41 -19.82 -22.59
C VAL A 32 25.23 -18.67 -22.06
N PHE A 33 25.35 -17.61 -22.85
CA PHE A 33 25.78 -16.32 -22.36
C PHE A 33 24.68 -15.89 -21.38
N THR A 34 24.65 -16.47 -20.19
CA THR A 34 24.15 -15.74 -19.06
C THR A 34 25.25 -14.72 -18.82
N ASP A 35 25.04 -13.49 -19.31
CA ASP A 35 25.79 -12.34 -18.80
C ASP A 35 25.85 -12.51 -17.28
N ALA A 36 27.05 -12.32 -16.70
CA ALA A 36 27.18 -12.33 -15.24
C ALA A 36 26.05 -11.46 -14.68
N PRO A 37 25.26 -11.94 -13.70
CA PRO A 37 24.05 -11.23 -13.31
C PRO A 37 24.41 -9.79 -12.99
N GLU A 38 23.96 -8.88 -13.85
CA GLU A 38 24.21 -7.45 -13.72
C GLU A 38 23.91 -7.07 -12.28
N PRO A 39 24.88 -6.53 -11.51
CA PRO A 39 24.69 -6.25 -10.09
C PRO A 39 23.39 -5.50 -9.82
N GLN A 40 23.03 -4.59 -10.73
CA GLN A 40 21.78 -3.85 -10.70
C GLN A 40 20.52 -4.73 -10.82
N LYS A 41 20.50 -5.71 -11.74
CA LYS A 41 19.38 -6.66 -11.85
C LYS A 41 19.30 -7.59 -10.63
N ALA A 42 20.43 -7.90 -10.01
CA ALA A 42 20.45 -8.67 -8.76
C ALA A 42 19.91 -7.83 -7.59
N LEU A 43 20.28 -6.54 -7.51
CA LEU A 43 19.75 -5.59 -6.55
C LEU A 43 18.23 -5.45 -6.66
N GLU A 44 17.73 -5.17 -7.87
CA GLU A 44 16.29 -5.01 -8.13
C GLU A 44 15.48 -6.23 -7.71
N ARG A 45 15.93 -7.44 -8.09
CA ARG A 45 15.27 -8.70 -7.68
C ARG A 45 15.26 -8.89 -6.17
N ARG A 46 16.34 -8.53 -5.48
CA ARG A 46 16.41 -8.65 -4.01
C ARG A 46 15.49 -7.65 -3.33
N VAL A 47 15.41 -6.42 -3.83
CA VAL A 47 14.47 -5.41 -3.34
C VAL A 47 13.03 -5.84 -3.57
N GLU A 48 12.72 -6.40 -4.75
CA GLU A 48 11.39 -6.93 -5.05
C GLU A 48 10.99 -8.07 -4.12
N LEU A 49 11.85 -9.07 -3.94
CA LEU A 49 11.62 -10.15 -2.99
C LEU A 49 11.41 -9.63 -1.57
N ALA A 50 12.25 -8.70 -1.12
CA ALA A 50 12.09 -8.08 0.19
C ALA A 50 10.73 -7.38 0.34
N ARG A 51 10.25 -6.67 -0.68
CA ARG A 51 8.92 -6.02 -0.66
C ARG A 51 7.79 -7.04 -0.60
N ASN A 52 7.91 -8.17 -1.30
CA ASN A 52 6.94 -9.25 -1.22
C ASN A 52 6.89 -9.86 0.18
N TYR A 53 8.06 -10.18 0.75
CA TYR A 53 8.15 -10.68 2.13
C TYR A 53 7.63 -9.68 3.16
N ILE A 54 7.86 -8.37 2.98
CA ILE A 54 7.24 -7.31 3.80
C ILE A 54 5.72 -7.37 3.72
N GLY A 55 5.16 -7.55 2.51
CA GLY A 55 3.72 -7.68 2.30
C GLY A 55 3.11 -8.93 2.95
N GLU A 56 3.87 -10.00 3.05
CA GLU A 56 3.49 -11.26 3.71
C GLU A 56 3.71 -11.23 5.23
N GLY A 57 4.46 -10.26 5.75
CA GLY A 57 4.88 -10.21 7.15
C GLY A 57 6.04 -11.16 7.50
N ASP A 58 6.73 -11.71 6.50
CA ASP A 58 7.94 -12.52 6.68
C ASP A 58 9.17 -11.61 6.83
N TRP A 59 9.31 -11.05 8.04
CA TRP A 59 10.33 -10.07 8.35
C TRP A 59 11.76 -10.63 8.23
N ASP A 60 11.95 -11.91 8.52
CA ASP A 60 13.27 -12.55 8.47
C ASP A 60 13.77 -12.70 7.03
N ASN A 61 12.92 -13.18 6.12
CA ASN A 61 13.28 -13.25 4.70
C ASN A 61 13.43 -11.85 4.08
N ALA A 62 12.62 -10.88 4.52
CA ALA A 62 12.80 -9.48 4.14
C ALA A 62 14.19 -8.96 4.55
N LYS A 63 14.58 -9.08 5.84
CA LYS A 63 15.90 -8.64 6.33
C LYS A 63 17.05 -9.32 5.57
N ARG A 64 16.96 -10.63 5.30
CA ARG A 64 17.98 -11.37 4.53
C ARG A 64 18.15 -10.81 3.11
N ASN A 65 17.06 -10.61 2.39
CA ASN A 65 17.13 -10.08 1.03
C ASN A 65 17.63 -8.62 1.00
N LEU A 66 17.22 -7.80 1.97
CA LEU A 66 17.70 -6.42 2.09
C LEU A 66 19.18 -6.34 2.45
N ALA A 67 19.69 -7.23 3.29
CA ALA A 67 21.12 -7.29 3.60
C ALA A 67 21.95 -7.63 2.35
N GLN A 68 21.47 -8.58 1.55
CA GLN A 68 22.10 -8.93 0.28
C GLN A 68 21.98 -7.80 -0.76
N ALA A 69 20.88 -7.05 -0.76
CA ALA A 69 20.70 -5.85 -1.59
C ALA A 69 21.68 -4.74 -1.18
N ALA A 70 21.81 -4.46 0.12
CA ALA A 70 22.74 -3.48 0.66
C ALA A 70 24.22 -3.85 0.43
N ALA A 71 24.54 -5.15 0.34
CA ALA A 71 25.87 -5.61 -0.03
C ALA A 71 26.22 -5.30 -1.50
N ILE A 72 25.21 -5.19 -2.37
CA ILE A 72 25.40 -4.79 -3.78
C ILE A 72 25.48 -3.27 -3.90
N ASP A 73 24.53 -2.56 -3.29
CA ASP A 73 24.51 -1.09 -3.25
C ASP A 73 24.06 -0.58 -1.86
N GLY A 74 25.05 -0.27 -1.02
CA GLY A 74 24.83 0.26 0.32
C GLY A 74 24.31 1.71 0.34
N SER A 75 24.29 2.38 -0.82
CA SER A 75 23.80 3.75 -1.01
C SER A 75 22.41 3.82 -1.66
N ASN A 76 21.76 2.66 -1.86
CA ASN A 76 20.43 2.62 -2.44
C ASN A 76 19.35 3.11 -1.45
N ALA A 77 18.70 4.23 -1.77
CA ALA A 77 17.67 4.80 -0.90
C ALA A 77 16.47 3.86 -0.69
N GLU A 78 16.10 3.04 -1.69
CA GLU A 78 14.98 2.12 -1.58
C GLU A 78 15.24 0.96 -0.63
N VAL A 79 16.49 0.47 -0.58
CA VAL A 79 16.91 -0.57 0.35
C VAL A 79 16.78 -0.07 1.79
N HIS A 80 17.25 1.14 2.07
CA HIS A 80 17.13 1.74 3.40
C HIS A 80 15.67 2.05 3.78
N GLU A 81 14.82 2.44 2.84
CA GLU A 81 13.39 2.60 3.09
C GLU A 81 12.72 1.26 3.43
N ALA A 82 13.07 0.18 2.73
CA ALA A 82 12.54 -1.13 3.02
C ALA A 82 13.04 -1.68 4.37
N PHE A 83 14.30 -1.45 4.74
CA PHE A 83 14.79 -1.75 6.09
C PHE A 83 13.99 -1.01 7.15
N ALA A 84 13.71 0.28 6.92
CA ALA A 84 12.94 1.09 7.86
C ALA A 84 11.53 0.54 8.09
N LEU A 85 10.84 0.11 7.02
CA LEU A 85 9.52 -0.53 7.11
C LEU A 85 9.57 -1.84 7.89
N VAL A 86 10.61 -2.66 7.68
CA VAL A 86 10.78 -3.91 8.42
C VAL A 86 11.00 -3.62 9.91
N TYR A 87 11.96 -2.75 10.25
CA TYR A 87 12.25 -2.40 11.64
C TYR A 87 11.05 -1.74 12.34
N GLN A 88 10.28 -0.93 11.62
CA GLN A 88 9.02 -0.38 12.14
C GLN A 88 8.04 -1.51 12.51
N SER A 89 7.86 -2.49 11.63
CA SER A 89 6.94 -3.62 11.86
C SER A 89 7.41 -4.58 12.96
N THR A 90 8.72 -4.75 13.15
CA THR A 90 9.29 -5.60 14.20
C THR A 90 9.58 -4.87 15.51
N GLY A 91 9.28 -3.56 15.59
CA GLY A 91 9.33 -2.76 16.82
C GLY A 91 10.69 -2.16 17.16
N GLU A 92 11.71 -2.33 16.31
CA GLU A 92 13.04 -1.71 16.49
C GLU A 92 13.02 -0.24 16.01
N LYS A 93 12.37 0.61 16.79
CA LYS A 93 12.05 2.01 16.44
C LYS A 93 13.28 2.85 16.07
N GLU A 94 14.38 2.71 16.81
CA GLU A 94 15.60 3.47 16.58
C GLU A 94 16.23 3.12 15.22
N LEU A 95 16.26 1.83 14.89
CA LEU A 95 16.76 1.35 13.60
C LEU A 95 15.84 1.77 12.46
N ALA A 96 14.52 1.79 12.69
CA ALA A 96 13.55 2.27 11.72
C ALA A 96 13.78 3.75 11.39
N GLU A 97 13.92 4.59 12.41
CA GLU A 97 14.18 6.02 12.24
C GLU A 97 15.53 6.28 11.53
N GLU A 98 16.59 5.58 11.94
CA GLU A 98 17.89 5.72 11.29
C GLU A 98 17.81 5.37 9.80
N SER A 99 17.13 4.27 9.48
CA SER A 99 16.96 3.77 8.12
C SER A 99 16.12 4.73 7.26
N PHE A 100 15.02 5.28 7.79
CA PHE A 100 14.24 6.33 7.11
C PHE A 100 15.08 7.57 6.84
N ARG A 101 15.79 8.07 7.85
CA ARG A 101 16.68 9.25 7.69
C ARG A 101 17.77 8.97 6.67
N LYS A 102 18.34 7.77 6.63
CA LYS A 102 19.34 7.37 5.64
C LYS A 102 18.76 7.33 4.22
N ALA A 103 17.59 6.72 4.01
CA ALA A 103 16.90 6.73 2.73
C ALA A 103 16.66 8.16 2.20
N ILE A 104 16.17 9.05 3.08
CA ILE A 104 15.90 10.46 2.76
C ILE A 104 17.20 11.23 2.50
N ARG A 105 18.32 10.90 3.17
CA ARG A 105 19.64 11.48 2.88
C ARG A 105 20.17 11.09 1.51
N LEU A 106 20.03 9.81 1.16
CA LEU A 106 20.51 9.26 -0.11
C LEU A 106 19.69 9.76 -1.30
N ASN A 107 18.38 9.94 -1.14
CA ASN A 107 17.52 10.55 -2.14
C ASN A 107 16.59 11.60 -1.52
N ARG A 108 16.97 12.88 -1.67
CA ARG A 108 16.23 14.02 -1.11
C ARG A 108 14.83 14.21 -1.69
N LYS A 109 14.58 13.72 -2.90
CA LYS A 109 13.29 13.80 -3.61
C LYS A 109 12.44 12.53 -3.41
N PHE A 110 12.81 11.66 -2.48
CA PHE A 110 12.12 10.39 -2.29
C PHE A 110 10.83 10.53 -1.48
N SER A 111 9.79 11.07 -2.13
CA SER A 111 8.48 11.38 -1.52
C SER A 111 7.85 10.17 -0.83
N ARG A 112 8.01 8.97 -1.39
CA ARG A 112 7.53 7.72 -0.78
C ARG A 112 8.18 7.45 0.58
N ALA A 113 9.50 7.54 0.69
CA ALA A 113 10.20 7.34 1.96
C ALA A 113 9.86 8.42 2.99
N ARG A 114 9.74 9.69 2.58
CA ARG A 114 9.32 10.77 3.47
C ARG A 114 7.89 10.59 3.98
N ASN A 115 6.96 10.18 3.12
CA ASN A 115 5.58 9.89 3.53
C ASN A 115 5.52 8.74 4.54
N ASN A 116 6.31 7.68 4.34
CA ASN A 116 6.39 6.55 5.26
C ASN A 116 7.04 6.97 6.59
N TYR A 117 8.11 7.78 6.55
CA TYR A 117 8.73 8.32 7.75
C TYR A 117 7.78 9.23 8.53
N ALA A 118 6.99 10.06 7.85
CA ALA A 118 5.97 10.87 8.52
C ALA A 118 4.89 10.01 9.21
N ALA A 119 4.48 8.91 8.59
CA ALA A 119 3.55 7.96 9.22
C ALA A 119 4.18 7.28 10.45
N PHE A 120 5.46 6.92 10.40
CA PHE A 120 6.22 6.45 11.56
C PHE A 120 6.26 7.52 12.68
N LEU A 121 6.61 8.76 12.34
CA LEU A 121 6.63 9.87 13.30
C LEU A 121 5.26 10.13 13.93
N PHE A 122 4.18 10.02 13.15
CA PHE A 122 2.81 10.15 13.67
C PHE A 122 2.48 9.04 14.67
N ALA A 123 2.87 7.79 14.40
CA ALA A 123 2.68 6.67 15.32
C ALA A 123 3.45 6.86 16.64
N GLU A 124 4.61 7.51 16.58
CA GLU A 124 5.41 7.92 17.74
C GLU A 124 4.92 9.23 18.38
N GLN A 125 3.73 9.72 18.02
CA GLN A 125 3.11 10.97 18.51
C GLN A 125 3.95 12.24 18.26
N ARG A 126 4.92 12.18 17.33
CA ARG A 126 5.78 13.29 16.93
C ARG A 126 5.14 14.08 15.79
N TYR A 127 3.92 14.59 16.05
CA TYR A 127 3.06 15.19 15.02
C TYR A 127 3.67 16.39 14.31
N GLN A 128 4.42 17.23 15.03
CA GLN A 128 5.06 18.40 14.44
C GLN A 128 6.21 18.02 13.49
N GLU A 129 6.91 16.92 13.74
CA GLU A 129 7.92 16.38 12.82
C GLU A 129 7.27 15.71 11.61
N ALA A 130 6.20 14.95 11.83
CA ALA A 130 5.42 14.34 10.76
C ALA A 130 4.84 15.40 9.80
N GLU A 131 4.28 16.49 10.33
CA GLU A 131 3.80 17.63 9.55
C GLU A 131 4.89 18.18 8.62
N ARG A 132 6.11 18.43 9.14
CA ARG A 132 7.23 18.97 8.34
C ARG A 132 7.63 18.05 7.18
N GLU A 133 7.68 16.73 7.40
CA GLU A 133 8.00 15.79 6.33
C GLU A 133 6.88 15.72 5.29
N LEU A 134 5.62 15.76 5.70
CA LEU A 134 4.47 15.76 4.79
C LEU A 134 4.36 17.05 3.98
N GLU A 135 4.70 18.20 4.56
CA GLU A 135 4.76 19.48 3.85
C GLU A 135 5.74 19.45 2.68
N GLN A 136 6.84 18.69 2.80
CA GLN A 136 7.76 18.44 1.68
C GLN A 136 7.16 17.49 0.64
N VAL A 137 6.54 16.39 1.09
CA VAL A 137 5.91 15.39 0.20
C VAL A 137 4.83 16.02 -0.66
N VAL A 138 3.97 16.87 -0.09
CA VAL A 138 2.87 17.48 -0.84
C VAL A 138 3.32 18.53 -1.85
N GLN A 139 4.60 18.91 -1.89
CA GLN A 139 5.14 19.74 -2.98
C GLN A 139 5.49 18.95 -4.24
N ASP A 140 5.61 17.63 -4.17
CA ASP A 140 5.94 16.80 -5.33
C ASP A 140 4.67 16.47 -6.15
N PRO A 141 4.48 17.08 -7.33
CA PRO A 141 3.28 16.84 -8.14
C PRO A 141 3.27 15.47 -8.82
N LEU A 142 4.41 14.78 -8.92
CA LEU A 142 4.53 13.48 -9.58
C LEU A 142 4.33 12.31 -8.62
N TYR A 143 4.26 12.57 -7.31
CA TYR A 143 4.02 11.51 -6.33
C TYR A 143 2.58 11.00 -6.41
N THR A 144 2.40 9.78 -6.90
CA THR A 144 1.07 9.19 -7.11
C THR A 144 0.24 9.04 -5.84
N ALA A 145 0.88 8.86 -4.68
CA ALA A 145 0.22 8.80 -3.37
C ALA A 145 0.15 10.17 -2.66
N ARG A 146 0.31 11.28 -3.38
CA ARG A 146 0.08 12.64 -2.86
C ARG A 146 -1.30 12.85 -2.21
N PRO A 147 -2.42 12.24 -2.66
CA PRO A 147 -3.70 12.34 -1.94
C PRO A 147 -3.62 11.78 -0.51
N ARG A 148 -2.90 10.65 -0.34
CA ARG A 148 -2.64 10.06 0.98
C ARG A 148 -1.75 10.95 1.84
N ALA A 149 -0.76 11.61 1.25
CA ALA A 149 0.09 12.57 1.97
C ALA A 149 -0.73 13.76 2.49
N TYR A 150 -1.63 14.33 1.68
CA TYR A 150 -2.55 15.38 2.15
C TYR A 150 -3.50 14.89 3.25
N MET A 151 -4.01 13.66 3.15
CA MET A 151 -4.82 13.06 4.22
C MET A 151 -4.01 12.93 5.52
N ASN A 152 -2.80 12.38 5.47
CA ASN A 152 -1.91 12.26 6.63
C ASN A 152 -1.56 13.65 7.23
N LEU A 153 -1.38 14.66 6.37
CA LEU A 153 -1.10 16.03 6.81
C LEU A 153 -2.29 16.61 7.58
N GLY A 154 -3.52 16.37 7.10
CA GLY A 154 -4.74 16.73 7.81
C GLY A 154 -4.83 16.07 9.18
N LEU A 155 -4.53 14.77 9.28
CA LEU A 155 -4.50 14.05 10.55
C LEU A 155 -3.47 14.62 11.53
N CYS A 156 -2.24 14.93 11.07
CA CYS A 156 -1.23 15.58 11.89
C CYS A 156 -1.73 16.92 12.44
N ARG A 157 -2.39 17.72 11.60
CA ARG A 157 -2.90 19.04 11.97
C ARG A 157 -4.06 18.97 12.96
N LEU A 158 -4.91 17.95 12.88
CA LEU A 158 -5.91 17.70 13.93
C LEU A 158 -5.26 17.44 15.30
N GLN A 159 -4.19 16.63 15.33
CA GLN A 159 -3.45 16.36 16.59
C GLN A 159 -2.71 17.58 17.13
N LEU A 160 -2.43 18.57 16.29
CA LEU A 160 -1.77 19.82 16.63
C LEU A 160 -2.75 20.97 16.93
N ASP A 161 -4.05 20.67 17.05
CA ASP A 161 -5.12 21.66 17.27
C ASP A 161 -5.18 22.75 16.17
N LYS A 162 -4.97 22.32 14.92
CA LYS A 162 -4.99 23.15 13.70
C LYS A 162 -6.16 22.76 12.77
N PRO A 163 -7.43 22.88 13.21
CA PRO A 163 -8.58 22.35 12.46
C PRO A 163 -8.80 23.01 11.10
N ARG A 164 -8.47 24.31 10.97
CA ARG A 164 -8.61 25.04 9.69
C ARG A 164 -7.58 24.55 8.67
N GLU A 165 -6.32 24.37 9.08
CA GLU A 165 -5.28 23.83 8.20
C GLU A 165 -5.51 22.34 7.89
N ALA A 166 -6.13 21.60 8.81
CA ALA A 166 -6.56 20.22 8.57
C ALA A 166 -7.65 20.15 7.50
N GLU A 167 -8.68 21.01 7.59
CA GLU A 167 -9.75 21.10 6.59
C GLU A 167 -9.19 21.37 5.18
N GLN A 168 -8.22 22.29 5.07
CA GLN A 168 -7.54 22.57 3.80
C GLN A 168 -6.81 21.33 3.25
N ALA A 169 -6.11 20.59 4.11
CA ALA A 169 -5.39 19.39 3.71
C ALA A 169 -6.35 18.27 3.26
N PHE A 170 -7.43 18.02 4.01
CA PHE A 170 -8.45 17.04 3.61
C PHE A 170 -9.18 17.45 2.33
N SER A 171 -9.49 18.74 2.15
CA SER A 171 -10.06 19.25 0.91
C SER A 171 -9.15 18.99 -0.29
N ARG A 172 -7.83 19.19 -0.14
CA ARG A 172 -6.85 18.83 -1.17
C ARG A 172 -6.82 17.32 -1.44
N ALA A 173 -6.86 16.48 -0.40
CA ALA A 173 -6.95 15.03 -0.56
C ALA A 173 -8.20 14.63 -1.36
N LEU A 174 -9.38 15.15 -0.99
CA LEU A 174 -10.66 14.85 -1.63
C LEU A 174 -10.78 15.39 -3.06
N SER A 175 -10.04 16.46 -3.39
CA SER A 175 -9.98 16.96 -4.77
C SER A 175 -9.29 15.97 -5.72
N MET A 176 -8.40 15.12 -5.20
CA MET A 176 -7.64 14.12 -5.96
C MET A 176 -8.22 12.70 -5.83
N ASP A 177 -8.72 12.35 -4.65
CA ASP A 177 -9.41 11.09 -4.35
C ASP A 177 -10.70 11.39 -3.58
N ARG A 178 -11.81 11.50 -4.33
CA ARG A 178 -13.13 11.83 -3.79
C ARG A 178 -13.71 10.76 -2.87
N THR A 179 -13.13 9.56 -2.89
CA THR A 179 -13.61 8.39 -2.13
C THR A 179 -12.75 8.10 -0.91
N ASN A 180 -11.78 8.95 -0.58
CA ASN A 180 -10.93 8.78 0.58
C ASN A 180 -11.77 8.82 1.88
N THR A 181 -12.02 7.64 2.45
CA THR A 181 -12.99 7.47 3.55
C THR A 181 -12.55 8.16 4.83
N VAL A 182 -11.25 8.25 5.09
CA VAL A 182 -10.69 8.98 6.25
C VAL A 182 -10.95 10.47 6.09
N ALA A 183 -10.54 11.06 4.97
CA ALA A 183 -10.74 12.49 4.73
C ALA A 183 -12.23 12.86 4.69
N LEU A 184 -13.10 12.00 4.14
CA LEU A 184 -14.56 12.21 4.18
C LEU A 184 -15.10 12.22 5.61
N LEU A 185 -14.68 11.28 6.45
CA LEU A 185 -15.13 11.20 7.83
C LEU A 185 -14.62 12.40 8.65
N GLU A 186 -13.33 12.76 8.53
CA GLU A 186 -12.77 13.92 9.23
C GLU A 186 -13.41 15.24 8.79
N MET A 187 -13.66 15.42 7.49
CA MET A 187 -14.40 16.59 7.00
C MET A 187 -15.82 16.63 7.56
N ALA A 188 -16.52 15.49 7.61
CA ALA A 188 -17.86 15.45 8.19
C ALA A 188 -17.85 15.84 9.69
N ILE A 189 -16.85 15.38 10.44
CA ILE A 189 -16.67 15.74 11.87
C ILE A 189 -16.35 17.23 12.02
N LEU A 190 -15.38 17.75 11.27
CA LEU A 190 -15.00 19.16 11.30
C LEU A 190 -16.19 20.09 10.99
N ARG A 191 -17.02 19.74 10.00
CA ARG A 191 -18.21 20.53 9.66
C ARG A 191 -19.31 20.38 10.70
N TYR A 192 -19.46 19.21 11.33
CA TYR A 192 -20.39 19.00 12.43
C TYR A 192 -20.02 19.88 13.64
N ASP A 193 -18.75 19.84 14.04
CA ASP A 193 -18.24 20.61 15.18
C ASP A 193 -18.32 22.13 14.91
N ALA A 194 -18.24 22.56 13.64
CA ALA A 194 -18.48 23.93 13.21
C ALA A 194 -19.97 24.32 13.13
N GLY A 195 -20.90 23.41 13.42
CA GLY A 195 -22.35 23.61 13.34
C GLY A 195 -22.93 23.61 11.92
N ASP A 196 -22.12 23.35 10.89
CA ASP A 196 -22.58 23.22 9.51
C ASP A 196 -23.04 21.78 9.23
N TYR A 197 -24.21 21.45 9.79
CA TYR A 197 -24.81 20.12 9.67
C TYR A 197 -25.16 19.74 8.22
N SER A 198 -25.40 20.73 7.36
CA SER A 198 -25.66 20.51 5.93
C SER A 198 -24.41 20.01 5.21
N ALA A 199 -23.26 20.68 5.38
CA ALA A 199 -22.01 20.20 4.82
C ALA A 199 -21.55 18.87 5.45
N ALA A 200 -21.70 18.74 6.78
CA ALA A 200 -21.38 17.50 7.49
C ALA A 200 -22.18 16.31 6.93
N GLY A 201 -23.49 16.47 6.74
CA GLY A 201 -24.36 15.45 6.16
C GLY A 201 -23.96 15.06 4.74
N ARG A 202 -23.51 16.01 3.90
CA ARG A 202 -23.00 15.70 2.55
C ARG A 202 -21.75 14.83 2.58
N TYR A 203 -20.73 15.22 3.37
CA TYR A 203 -19.51 14.42 3.49
C TYR A 203 -19.78 13.04 4.09
N TYR A 204 -20.60 12.99 5.14
CA TYR A 204 -21.00 11.73 5.79
C TYR A 204 -21.79 10.82 4.85
N GLY A 205 -22.66 11.37 4.02
CA GLY A 205 -23.39 10.63 2.99
C GLY A 205 -22.45 9.93 2.01
N VAL A 206 -21.45 10.64 1.48
CA VAL A 206 -20.44 10.03 0.59
C VAL A 206 -19.61 8.98 1.33
N TYR A 207 -19.16 9.28 2.56
CA TYR A 207 -18.43 8.33 3.41
C TYR A 207 -19.18 7.00 3.52
N ARG A 208 -20.49 7.05 3.81
CA ARG A 208 -21.34 5.85 3.95
C ARG A 208 -21.42 5.01 2.69
N THR A 209 -21.36 5.63 1.50
CA THR A 209 -21.36 4.89 0.23
C THR A 209 -20.00 4.27 -0.09
N ALA A 210 -18.91 4.86 0.41
CA ALA A 210 -17.55 4.42 0.17
C ALA A 210 -17.07 3.31 1.13
N VAL A 211 -17.75 3.11 2.27
CA VAL A 211 -17.42 2.07 3.24
C VAL A 211 -18.40 0.90 3.19
N ARG A 212 -17.88 -0.33 3.18
CA ARG A 212 -18.71 -1.55 3.30
C ARG A 212 -19.30 -1.73 4.69
N ARG A 213 -18.53 -1.39 5.73
CA ARG A 213 -18.92 -1.44 7.13
C ARG A 213 -18.40 -0.17 7.79
N GLN A 214 -19.29 0.59 8.42
CA GLN A 214 -18.93 1.82 9.13
C GLN A 214 -18.16 1.50 10.42
N SER A 215 -17.22 2.36 10.80
CA SER A 215 -16.54 2.29 12.09
C SER A 215 -17.45 2.76 13.23
N ALA A 216 -17.08 2.46 14.48
CA ALA A 216 -17.77 3.01 15.66
C ALA A 216 -17.84 4.54 15.60
N ARG A 217 -16.70 5.20 15.31
CA ARG A 217 -16.61 6.65 15.08
C ARG A 217 -17.54 7.17 13.99
N GLY A 218 -17.66 6.45 12.87
CA GLY A 218 -18.58 6.79 11.80
C GLY A 218 -20.04 6.73 12.24
N LEU A 219 -20.45 5.62 12.86
CA LEU A 219 -21.80 5.45 13.39
C LEU A 219 -22.14 6.49 14.46
N TRP A 220 -21.17 6.82 15.31
CA TRP A 220 -21.34 7.85 16.34
C TRP A 220 -21.59 9.23 15.75
N LEU A 221 -20.83 9.63 14.73
CA LEU A 221 -21.13 10.84 13.98
C LEU A 221 -22.52 10.79 13.35
N GLY A 222 -22.93 9.63 12.82
CA GLY A 222 -24.27 9.43 12.27
C GLY A 222 -25.38 9.69 13.29
N ILE A 223 -25.24 9.18 14.52
CA ILE A 223 -26.18 9.42 15.61
C ILE A 223 -26.25 10.91 15.92
N ARG A 224 -25.10 11.55 16.12
CA ARG A 224 -25.01 12.98 16.44
C ARG A 224 -25.60 13.88 15.34
N LEU A 225 -25.36 13.55 14.07
CA LEU A 225 -25.98 14.23 12.93
C LEU A 225 -27.49 14.05 12.91
N ALA A 226 -27.98 12.81 13.07
CA ALA A 226 -29.40 12.51 13.07
C ALA A 226 -30.14 13.23 14.20
N GLN A 227 -29.54 13.33 15.39
CA GLN A 227 -30.06 14.12 16.50
C GLN A 227 -30.13 15.62 16.17
N ALA A 228 -29.05 16.17 15.59
CA ALA A 228 -29.01 17.58 15.21
C ALA A 228 -30.02 17.95 14.10
N THR A 229 -30.33 17.02 13.20
CA THR A 229 -31.30 17.24 12.10
C THR A 229 -32.71 16.73 12.41
N GLY A 230 -32.94 16.12 13.59
CA GLY A 230 -34.24 15.58 13.98
C GLY A 230 -34.66 14.28 13.25
N ASP A 231 -33.72 13.57 12.61
CA ASP A 231 -34.01 12.31 11.90
C ASP A 231 -34.01 11.11 12.85
N ARG A 232 -35.16 10.89 13.50
CA ARG A 232 -35.34 9.81 14.48
C ARG A 232 -35.16 8.40 13.90
N ASN A 233 -35.47 8.21 12.62
CA ASN A 233 -35.33 6.91 11.97
C ASN A 233 -33.86 6.57 11.73
N ALA A 234 -33.08 7.54 11.25
CA ALA A 234 -31.64 7.37 11.09
C ALA A 234 -30.95 7.20 12.45
N GLU A 235 -31.33 8.01 13.45
CA GLU A 235 -30.81 7.90 14.83
C GLU A 235 -30.97 6.46 15.36
N GLY A 236 -32.19 5.92 15.35
CA GLY A 236 -32.47 4.56 15.82
C GLY A 236 -31.67 3.49 15.07
N SER A 237 -31.55 3.62 13.75
CA SER A 237 -30.78 2.69 12.92
C SER A 237 -29.28 2.69 13.28
N TYR A 238 -28.68 3.86 13.49
CA TYR A 238 -27.26 3.95 13.86
C TYR A 238 -27.02 3.49 15.30
N VAL A 239 -27.92 3.80 16.24
CA VAL A 239 -27.82 3.33 17.63
C VAL A 239 -27.82 1.80 17.69
N LEU A 240 -28.74 1.15 16.96
CA LEU A 240 -28.80 -0.31 16.87
C LEU A 240 -27.52 -0.87 16.27
N ALA A 241 -27.03 -0.29 15.17
CA ALA A 241 -25.78 -0.73 14.55
C ALA A 241 -24.58 -0.56 15.47
N LEU A 242 -24.46 0.57 16.19
CA LEU A 242 -23.34 0.86 17.09
C LEU A 242 -23.31 -0.13 18.25
N GLY A 243 -24.45 -0.35 18.92
CA GLY A 243 -24.53 -1.31 20.03
C GLY A 243 -24.36 -2.77 19.60
N SER A 244 -24.83 -3.14 18.41
CA SER A 244 -24.70 -4.51 17.88
C SER A 244 -23.28 -4.82 17.40
N LEU A 245 -22.64 -3.88 16.68
CA LEU A 245 -21.35 -4.11 16.05
C LEU A 245 -20.15 -3.76 16.94
N TYR A 246 -20.32 -2.83 17.89
CA TYR A 246 -19.25 -2.25 18.69
C TYR A 246 -19.67 -1.97 20.15
N PRO A 247 -20.21 -2.98 20.89
CA PRO A 247 -20.71 -2.79 22.25
C PRO A 247 -19.67 -2.29 23.25
N ASP A 248 -18.38 -2.60 23.04
CA ASP A 248 -17.29 -2.20 23.96
C ASP A 248 -16.55 -0.94 23.51
N SER A 249 -17.00 -0.28 22.43
CA SER A 249 -16.33 0.90 21.90
C SER A 249 -16.43 2.11 22.84
N PRO A 250 -15.41 2.99 22.86
CA PRO A 250 -15.52 4.29 23.51
C PRO A 250 -16.76 5.08 23.06
N GLU A 251 -17.07 5.06 21.76
CA GLU A 251 -18.19 5.79 21.19
C GLU A 251 -19.55 5.28 21.68
N TYR A 252 -19.71 3.97 21.86
CA TYR A 252 -20.94 3.43 22.44
C TYR A 252 -21.10 3.84 23.90
N ARG A 253 -20.00 3.87 24.66
CA ARG A 253 -20.01 4.37 26.05
C ARG A 253 -20.38 5.85 26.11
N GLU A 254 -19.81 6.68 25.23
CA GLU A 254 -20.17 8.10 25.10
C GLU A 254 -21.65 8.29 24.79
N PHE A 255 -22.19 7.50 23.85
CA PHE A 255 -23.62 7.53 23.54
C PHE A 255 -24.50 7.22 24.77
N LEU A 256 -24.15 6.17 25.52
CA LEU A 256 -24.90 5.78 26.72
C LEU A 256 -24.87 6.88 27.78
N GLN A 257 -23.72 7.52 27.98
CA GLN A 257 -23.55 8.62 28.92
C GLN A 257 -24.40 9.84 28.50
N ALA A 258 -24.28 10.28 27.25
CA ALA A 258 -25.05 11.42 26.72
C ALA A 258 -26.58 11.20 26.86
N ARG A 259 -27.05 9.95 26.73
CA ARG A 259 -28.45 9.59 26.92
C ARG A 259 -28.89 9.63 28.38
N GLN A 260 -27.99 9.40 29.34
CA GLN A 260 -28.28 9.51 30.76
C GLN A 260 -28.35 10.98 31.19
N ASP A 261 -27.43 11.82 30.69
CA ASP A 261 -27.35 13.24 31.03
C ASP A 261 -28.50 14.07 30.45
N GLY A 262 -29.13 13.60 29.36
CA GLY A 262 -30.29 14.24 28.73
C GLY A 262 -31.65 13.85 29.31
N LYS A 263 -31.71 13.07 30.40
CA LYS A 263 -32.94 12.72 31.12
C LYS A 263 -33.09 13.56 32.38
#